data_AF-A0AAU1KKL2-F1
#
_entry.id   AF-A0AAU1KKL2-F1
#
_cell.length_a   1.000
_cell.length_b   1.000
_cell.length_c   1.000
_cell.angle_alpha   90.00
_cell.angle_beta   90.00
_cell.angle_gamma   90.00
#
_symmetry.space_group_name_H-M   'P 1'
#
loop_
_entity.id
_entity.type
_entity.pdbx_description
1 polymer ?
#
loop_
_entity_poly.entity_id
_entity_poly.type
_entity_poly.pdbx_seq_one_letter_code
_entity_poly.pdbx_strand_id
1 'polypeptide(L)' 'MLRNGLEPWHIIIVLAVALLVFGSKRLPDMARSLGKSARILKSEARALRTEDTPAA' A
#
# COMPACT_ATOMS: atom_id res chain seq x y z
N MET A 1 16.60 22.87 9.96
CA MET A 1 16.65 21.82 11.01
C MET A 1 15.65 20.67 10.73
N LEU A 2 15.35 20.36 9.45
CA LEU A 2 14.34 19.37 9.02
C LEU A 2 14.95 18.27 8.11
N ARG A 3 16.29 18.07 8.16
CA ARG A 3 17.00 17.23 7.18
C ARG A 3 17.36 15.82 7.67
N ASN A 4 17.09 15.48 8.93
CA ASN A 4 17.43 14.16 9.51
C ASN A 4 16.21 13.26 9.81
N GLY A 5 14.98 13.68 9.51
CA GLY A 5 13.77 12.92 9.84
C GLY A 5 13.47 11.74 8.91
N LEU A 6 14.20 11.62 7.79
CA LEU A 6 14.05 10.57 6.79
C LEU A 6 15.40 9.90 6.52
N GLU A 7 16.25 9.75 7.54
CA GLU A 7 17.40 8.88 7.35
C GLU A 7 16.90 7.46 7.05
N PRO A 8 17.32 6.85 5.92
CA PRO A 8 16.88 5.52 5.50
C PRO A 8 16.97 4.46 6.60
N TRP A 9 17.86 4.68 7.57
CA TRP A 9 18.06 3.86 8.73
C TRP A 9 16.81 3.67 9.62
N HIS A 10 16.02 4.73 9.83
CA HIS A 10 14.82 4.64 10.67
C HIS A 10 13.75 3.77 10.02
N ILE A 11 13.60 3.86 8.69
CA ILE A 11 12.66 3.04 7.93
C ILE A 11 13.05 1.56 8.03
N ILE A 12 14.35 1.25 7.97
CA ILE A 12 14.85 -0.13 8.14
C ILE A 12 14.52 -0.68 9.53
N ILE A 13 14.70 0.11 10.58
CA ILE A 13 14.36 -0.29 11.96
C ILE A 13 12.85 -0.55 12.09
N VAL A 14 12.02 0.37 11.60
CA VAL A 14 10.55 0.21 11.66
C VAL A 14 10.12 -1.03 10.88
N LEU A 15 10.71 -1.28 9.71
CA LEU A 15 10.43 -2.48 8.92
C LEU A 15 10.86 -3.74 9.67
N ALA A 16 12.02 -3.73 10.33
CA ALA A 16 12.51 -4.86 11.13
C ALA A 16 11.56 -5.15 12.30
N VAL A 17 11.10 -4.12 13.03
CA VAL A 17 10.12 -4.27 14.12
C VAL A 17 8.79 -4.79 13.58
N ALA A 18 8.30 -4.27 12.46
CA ALA A 18 7.09 -4.75 11.81
C ALA A 18 7.22 -6.23 11.40
N LEU A 19 8.37 -6.64 10.86
CA LEU A 19 8.65 -8.03 10.53
C LEU A 19 8.74 -8.94 11.77
N LEU A 20 9.17 -8.42 12.92
CA LEU A 20 9.22 -9.17 14.18
C LEU A 20 7.81 -9.38 14.77
N VAL A 21 6.97 -8.35 14.75
CA VAL A 21 5.59 -8.39 15.29
C VAL A 21 4.65 -9.16 14.37
N PHE A 22 4.68 -8.86 13.07
CA PHE A 22 3.80 -9.50 12.10
C PHE A 22 4.38 -10.82 11.56
N GLY A 23 5.69 -11.01 11.58
CA GLY A 23 6.35 -12.15 10.97
C GLY A 23 6.63 -11.96 9.47
N SER A 24 7.74 -12.51 9.00
CA SER A 24 8.21 -12.37 7.60
C SER A 24 7.24 -12.87 6.54
N LYS A 25 6.33 -13.78 6.89
CA LYS A 25 5.32 -14.33 5.97
C LYS A 25 3.98 -13.58 5.99
N ARG A 26 3.56 -12.97 7.11
CA ARG A 26 2.26 -12.29 7.17
C ARG A 26 2.27 -10.91 6.54
N LEU A 27 3.37 -10.17 6.63
CA LEU A 27 3.50 -8.85 6.00
C LEU A 27 3.24 -8.91 4.47
N PRO A 28 3.91 -9.80 3.69
CA PRO A 28 3.66 -9.90 2.25
C PRO A 28 2.31 -10.52 1.92
N ASP A 29 1.78 -11.39 2.78
CA ASP A 29 0.48 -12.04 2.57
C ASP A 29 -0.69 -11.05 2.78
N MET A 30 -0.60 -10.21 3.82
CA MET A 30 -1.50 -9.07 4.04
C MET A 30 -1.40 -8.09 2.87
N ALA A 31 -0.20 -7.74 2.41
CA ALA A 31 -0.02 -6.87 1.24
C ALA A 31 -0.63 -7.48 -0.04
N ARG A 32 -0.52 -8.81 -0.25
CA ARG A 32 -1.12 -9.49 -1.41
C ARG A 32 -2.65 -9.53 -1.33
N SER A 33 -3.23 -9.84 -0.18
CA SER A 33 -4.69 -9.89 0.00
C SER A 33 -5.32 -8.50 -0.10
N LEU A 34 -4.70 -7.49 0.52
CA LEU A 34 -5.09 -6.09 0.38
C LEU A 34 -4.89 -5.61 -1.07
N GLY A 35 -3.80 -5.99 -1.73
CA GLY A 35 -3.54 -5.62 -3.13
C GLY A 35 -4.56 -6.23 -4.11
N LYS A 36 -4.99 -7.47 -3.88
CA LYS A 36 -6.07 -8.10 -4.67
C LYS A 36 -7.40 -7.35 -4.48
N SER A 37 -7.75 -7.04 -3.24
CA SER A 37 -8.99 -6.30 -2.92
C SER A 37 -8.97 -4.88 -3.48
N ALA A 38 -7.84 -4.17 -3.32
CA ALA A 38 -7.63 -2.84 -3.86
C ALA A 38 -7.65 -2.83 -5.40
N ARG A 39 -7.19 -3.90 -6.07
CA ARG A 39 -7.27 -4.02 -7.52
C ARG A 39 -8.71 -4.16 -8.00
N ILE A 40 -9.53 -4.96 -7.32
CA ILE A 40 -10.95 -5.11 -7.64
C ILE A 40 -11.65 -3.75 -7.46
N LEU A 41 -11.47 -3.13 -6.29
CA LEU A 41 -12.06 -1.82 -5.99
C LEU A 41 -11.59 -0.74 -6.99
N LYS A 42 -10.31 -0.76 -7.39
CA LYS A 42 -9.77 0.16 -8.40
C LYS A 42 -10.39 -0.07 -9.79
N SER A 43 -10.65 -1.32 -10.18
CA SER A 43 -11.32 -1.64 -11.45
C SER A 43 -12.75 -1.13 -11.45
N GLU A 44 -13.50 -1.38 -10.37
CA GLU A 44 -14.88 -0.91 -10.23
C GLU A 44 -14.94 0.63 -10.16
N ALA A 45 -14.07 1.26 -9.36
CA ALA A 45 -13.98 2.72 -9.30
C ALA A 45 -13.61 3.37 -10.65
N ARG A 46 -12.83 2.66 -11.49
CA ARG A 46 -12.49 3.14 -12.84
C ARG A 46 -13.65 3.00 -13.81
N ALA A 47 -14.44 1.93 -13.70
CA ALA A 47 -15.65 1.75 -14.50
C ALA A 47 -16.64 2.88 -14.24
N LEU A 48 -16.91 3.18 -12.97
CA LEU A 48 -17.78 4.30 -12.55
C LEU A 48 -17.29 5.64 -13.11
N ARG A 49 -15.98 5.94 -12.97
CA ARG A 49 -15.41 7.18 -13.54
C ARG A 49 -15.45 7.27 -15.07
N THR A 50 -15.42 6.14 -15.76
CA THR A 50 -15.43 6.11 -17.23
C THR A 50 -16.85 6.31 -17.75
N GLU A 51 -17.86 5.78 -17.05
CA GLU A 51 -19.27 5.98 -17.40
C GLU A 51 -19.77 7.42 -17.09
N ASP A 52 -19.14 8.11 -16.13
CA ASP A 52 -19.39 9.54 -15.85
C ASP A 52 -18.70 10.51 -16.83
N THR A 53 -17.94 10.03 -17.82
CA THR A 53 -17.50 10.86 -18.94
C THR A 53 -18.47 10.65 -20.10
N PRO A 54 -19.51 11.50 -20.25
CA PRO A 54 -20.30 11.46 -21.46
C PRO A 54 -19.34 11.79 -22.61
N ALA A 55 -19.27 10.91 -23.59
CA ALA A 55 -18.70 11.25 -24.88
C ALA A 55 -19.47 12.48 -25.40
N ALA A 56 -18.85 13.65 -25.23
CA ALA A 56 -19.24 14.91 -25.86
C ALA A 56 -18.61 14.98 -27.25
#